data_AF-A0A847YFJ0-F1
#
_entry.id   AF-A0A847YFJ0-F1
#
_cell.length_a   1.000
_cell.length_b   1.000
_cell.length_c   1.000
_cell.angle_alpha   90.00
_cell.angle_beta   90.00
_cell.angle_gamma   90.00
#
_symmetry.space_group_name_H-M   'P 1'
#
loop_
_entity.id
_entity.type
_entity.pdbx_description
1 polymer ?
#
loop_
_entity_poly.entity_id
_entity_poly.type
_entity_poly.pdbx_seq_one_letter_code
_entity_poly.pdbx_strand_id
1 'polypeptide(L)'
;MSAVRVILSAQSLWAAGVIAVCFLSPLTGCRSWETPQWDNPGPADVQRQAAERYDPYPETDVGQEIVGSRPPGYEYPLSEPERIRRKPWLPELW
;
A
#
# COMPACT_ATOMS: atom_id res chain seq x y z
N MET A 1 7.47 57.14 5.01
CA MET A 1 8.46 56.04 5.17
C MET A 1 7.98 54.90 6.08
N SER A 2 6.79 54.96 6.72
CA SER A 2 6.34 53.93 7.67
C SER A 2 5.62 52.72 7.01
N ALA A 3 4.77 52.95 6.01
CA ALA A 3 3.91 51.90 5.41
C ALA A 3 4.68 50.78 4.68
N VAL A 4 5.77 51.11 3.99
CA VAL A 4 6.60 50.14 3.25
C VAL A 4 7.26 49.13 4.20
N ARG A 5 7.72 49.58 5.36
CA ARG A 5 8.32 48.69 6.38
C ARG A 5 7.29 47.72 6.98
N VAL A 6 6.05 48.17 7.17
CA VAL A 6 4.94 47.34 7.70
C VAL A 6 4.57 46.22 6.71
N ILE A 7 4.49 46.53 5.41
CA ILE A 7 4.17 45.55 4.37
C ILE A 7 5.29 44.52 4.20
N LEU A 8 6.56 44.95 4.22
CA LEU A 8 7.71 44.04 4.19
C LEU A 8 7.78 43.14 5.44
N SER A 9 7.46 43.66 6.64
CA SER A 9 7.39 42.85 7.85
C SER A 9 6.24 41.84 7.81
N ALA A 10 5.08 42.22 7.27
CA ALA A 10 3.97 41.30 7.08
C ALA A 10 4.38 40.17 6.12
N GLN A 11 4.99 40.47 4.98
CA GLN A 11 5.41 39.45 4.02
C GLN A 11 6.43 38.45 4.59
N SER A 12 7.34 38.91 5.46
CA SER A 12 8.29 38.03 6.16
C SER A 12 7.65 37.10 7.19
N LEU A 13 6.56 37.53 7.85
CA LEU A 13 5.84 36.71 8.82
C LEU A 13 5.03 35.59 8.15
N TRP A 14 4.47 35.85 6.96
CA TRP A 14 3.79 34.82 6.18
C TRP A 14 4.77 33.80 5.63
N ALA A 15 5.92 34.25 5.11
CA ALA A 15 6.97 33.36 4.65
C ALA A 15 7.51 32.47 5.78
N ALA A 16 7.77 33.04 6.97
CA ALA A 16 8.21 32.27 8.13
C ALA A 16 7.15 31.26 8.61
N GLY A 17 5.87 31.64 8.59
CA GLY A 17 4.76 30.74 8.93
C GLY A 17 4.63 29.56 7.97
N VAL A 18 4.73 29.79 6.66
CA VAL A 18 4.69 28.72 5.64
C VAL A 18 5.87 27.77 5.79
N ILE A 19 7.07 28.31 5.99
CA ILE A 19 8.27 27.50 6.24
C ILE A 19 8.08 26.63 7.50
N ALA A 20 7.61 27.23 8.60
CA ALA A 20 7.37 26.47 9.83
C ALA A 20 6.38 25.32 9.64
N VAL A 21 5.26 25.54 8.93
CA VAL A 21 4.27 24.49 8.65
C VAL A 21 4.86 23.37 7.78
N CYS A 22 5.65 23.69 6.75
CA CYS A 22 6.27 22.68 5.88
C CYS A 22 7.33 21.84 6.61
N PHE A 23 8.10 22.42 7.54
CA PHE A 23 9.13 21.71 8.28
C PHE A 23 8.60 20.97 9.51
N LEU A 24 7.47 21.41 10.08
CA LEU A 24 6.83 20.76 11.25
C LEU A 24 5.80 19.70 10.85
N SER A 25 5.26 19.72 9.64
CA SER A 25 4.31 18.70 9.14
C SER A 25 4.82 17.25 9.16
N PRO A 26 6.11 16.91 8.95
CA PRO A 26 6.57 15.53 9.09
C PRO A 26 6.59 15.03 10.54
N LEU A 27 6.50 15.92 11.53
CA LEU A 27 6.44 15.54 12.96
C LEU A 27 5.03 15.13 13.39
N THR A 28 3.99 15.62 12.71
CA THR A 28 2.60 15.19 12.90
C THR A 28 2.37 13.95 12.02
N GLY A 29 2.86 12.80 12.50
CA GLY A 29 3.10 11.59 11.72
C GLY A 29 1.98 11.13 10.78
N CYS A 30 2.28 11.10 9.48
CA CYS A 30 1.71 10.13 8.54
C CYS A 30 2.60 8.88 8.56
N ARG A 31 2.55 8.08 9.63
CA ARG A 31 3.42 6.90 9.82
C ARG A 31 3.02 5.69 8.95
N SER A 32 2.02 5.82 8.07
CA SER A 32 1.41 4.69 7.34
C SER A 32 1.30 4.95 5.83
N TRP A 33 2.28 5.62 5.23
CA TRP A 33 2.43 5.57 3.78
C TRP A 33 3.58 4.65 3.44
N GLU A 34 3.31 3.34 3.42
CA GLU A 34 4.22 2.39 2.81
C GLU A 34 4.22 2.68 1.30
N THR A 35 5.34 3.19 0.80
CA THR A 35 5.47 3.42 -0.64
C THR A 35 5.62 2.05 -1.31
N PRO A 36 4.79 1.72 -2.31
CA PRO A 36 4.96 0.49 -3.05
C PRO A 36 6.36 0.48 -3.69
N GLN A 37 7.14 -0.57 -3.40
CA GLN A 37 8.45 -0.76 -3.97
C GLN A 37 8.30 -1.35 -5.37
N TRP A 38 8.15 -0.47 -6.37
CA TRP A 38 7.92 -0.87 -7.77
C TRP A 38 9.12 -1.63 -8.38
N ASP A 39 10.34 -1.21 -8.04
CA ASP A 39 11.56 -1.73 -8.70
C ASP A 39 12.30 -2.79 -7.87
N ASN A 40 12.03 -2.88 -6.57
CA ASN A 40 12.68 -3.85 -5.69
C ASN A 40 11.77 -4.22 -4.52
N PRO A 41 10.82 -5.15 -4.72
CA PRO A 41 9.87 -5.59 -3.69
C PRO A 41 10.50 -6.42 -2.55
N GLY A 42 11.84 -6.48 -2.47
CA GLY A 42 12.56 -7.20 -1.43
C GLY A 42 12.59 -8.72 -1.62
N PRO A 43 13.17 -9.46 -0.66
CA PRO A 43 13.28 -10.92 -0.71
C PRO A 43 11.92 -11.62 -0.74
N ALA A 44 11.84 -12.78 -1.39
CA ALA A 44 10.62 -13.57 -1.51
C ALA A 44 9.99 -13.91 -0.14
N ASP A 45 10.80 -14.14 0.90
CA ASP A 45 10.31 -14.46 2.24
C ASP A 45 9.51 -13.31 2.87
N VAL A 46 9.96 -12.07 2.66
CA VAL A 46 9.28 -10.87 3.16
C VAL A 46 7.96 -10.67 2.42
N GLN A 47 7.95 -10.88 1.10
CA GLN A 47 6.75 -10.79 0.29
C GLN A 47 5.72 -11.85 0.69
N ARG A 48 6.17 -13.09 0.97
CA ARG A 48 5.29 -14.18 1.44
C ARG A 48 4.67 -13.87 2.79
N GLN A 49 5.46 -13.42 3.77
CA GLN A 49 4.92 -13.04 5.08
C GLN A 49 3.92 -11.88 4.99
N ALA A 50 4.18 -10.91 4.10
CA ALA A 50 3.23 -9.83 3.86
C ALA A 50 1.95 -10.36 3.20
N ALA A 51 2.08 -11.24 2.20
CA ALA A 51 0.94 -11.85 1.53
C ALA A 51 0.06 -12.64 2.52
N GLU A 52 0.66 -13.44 3.41
CA GLU A 52 -0.05 -14.18 4.45
C GLU A 52 -0.74 -13.23 5.45
N ARG A 53 -0.04 -12.20 5.94
CA ARG A 53 -0.58 -11.25 6.92
C ARG A 53 -1.76 -10.43 6.39
N TYR A 54 -1.72 -10.05 5.12
CA TYR A 54 -2.71 -9.18 4.49
C TYR A 54 -3.70 -9.95 3.59
N ASP A 55 -3.67 -11.29 3.58
CA ASP A 55 -4.67 -12.10 2.89
C ASP A 55 -6.04 -11.93 3.58
N PRO A 56 -7.09 -11.50 2.86
CA PRO A 56 -8.44 -11.42 3.43
C PRO A 56 -9.07 -12.80 3.69
N TYR A 57 -8.51 -13.88 3.12
CA TYR A 57 -9.03 -15.22 3.24
C TYR A 57 -8.35 -16.00 4.37
N PRO A 58 -9.12 -16.83 5.10
CA PRO A 58 -8.58 -17.60 6.21
C PRO A 58 -7.50 -18.58 5.74
N GLU A 59 -6.49 -18.76 6.59
CA GLU A 59 -5.51 -19.83 6.45
C GLU A 59 -6.15 -21.19 6.72
N THR A 60 -5.80 -22.20 5.92
CA THR A 60 -6.35 -23.55 6.06
C THR A 60 -5.68 -24.36 7.17
N ASP A 61 -4.49 -23.94 7.63
CA ASP A 61 -3.64 -24.74 8.52
C ASP A 61 -3.96 -24.56 10.01
N VAL A 62 -4.68 -23.49 10.37
CA VAL A 62 -4.89 -23.08 11.78
C VAL A 62 -6.30 -23.43 12.28
N GLY A 63 -7.19 -23.98 11.44
CA GLY A 63 -8.59 -24.22 11.78
C GLY A 63 -9.33 -25.21 10.89
N GLN A 64 -10.67 -25.19 10.98
CA GLN A 64 -11.51 -25.98 10.08
C GLN A 64 -11.50 -25.36 8.68
N GLU A 65 -11.37 -26.20 7.66
CA GLU A 65 -11.40 -25.75 6.27
C GLU A 65 -12.75 -25.10 5.94
N ILE A 66 -12.71 -23.84 5.50
CA ILE A 66 -13.89 -23.10 5.05
C ILE A 66 -13.96 -23.18 3.52
N VAL A 67 -14.61 -24.23 3.02
CA VAL A 67 -14.81 -24.50 1.59
C VAL A 67 -15.63 -23.39 0.95
N GLY A 68 -15.12 -22.78 -0.13
CA GLY A 68 -15.80 -21.73 -0.90
C GLY A 68 -15.63 -20.30 -0.35
N SER A 69 -14.76 -20.08 0.64
CA SER A 69 -14.42 -18.74 1.11
C SER A 69 -13.58 -17.94 0.11
N ARG A 70 -12.66 -18.62 -0.59
CA ARG A 70 -11.80 -18.05 -1.63
C ARG A 70 -12.53 -18.05 -2.99
N PRO A 71 -12.40 -17.01 -3.82
CA PRO A 71 -12.92 -16.97 -5.17
C PRO A 71 -12.30 -18.05 -6.06
N PRO A 72 -13.03 -18.50 -7.10
CA PRO A 72 -12.52 -19.44 -8.09
C PRO A 72 -11.16 -19.00 -8.66
N GLY A 73 -10.12 -19.82 -8.44
CA GLY A 73 -8.75 -19.58 -8.93
C GLY A 73 -7.78 -19.02 -7.90
N TYR A 74 -8.23 -18.71 -6.68
CA TYR A 74 -7.41 -18.20 -5.57
C TYR A 74 -7.26 -19.21 -4.42
N GLU A 75 -7.81 -20.42 -4.55
CA GLU A 75 -7.84 -21.40 -3.46
C GLU A 75 -6.44 -21.92 -3.12
N TYR A 76 -5.67 -22.32 -4.14
CA TYR A 76 -4.32 -22.90 -3.99
C TYR A 76 -3.51 -22.66 -5.26
N PRO A 77 -2.16 -22.61 -5.19
CA PRO A 77 -1.34 -22.71 -6.39
C PRO A 77 -1.71 -24.01 -7.10
N LEU A 78 -2.32 -23.86 -8.27
CA LEU A 78 -2.72 -24.99 -9.09
C LEU A 78 -1.50 -25.85 -9.37
N SER A 79 -1.70 -27.16 -9.35
CA SER A 79 -0.68 -28.07 -9.86
C SER A 79 -0.29 -27.64 -11.29
N GLU A 80 0.99 -27.76 -11.63
CA GLU A 80 1.50 -27.40 -12.97
C GLU A 80 0.62 -27.94 -14.12
N PRO A 81 0.10 -29.19 -14.08
CA PRO A 81 -0.83 -29.69 -15.09
C PRO A 81 -2.19 -28.95 -15.14
N GLU A 82 -2.74 -28.56 -13.99
CA GLU A 82 -4.01 -27.85 -13.90
C GLU A 82 -3.89 -26.38 -14.32
N ARG A 83 -2.69 -25.80 -14.21
CA ARG A 83 -2.41 -24.43 -14.67
C ARG A 83 -2.45 -24.32 -16.21
N ILE A 84 -2.05 -25.37 -16.92
CA ILE A 84 -2.03 -25.41 -18.40
C ILE A 84 -3.42 -25.78 -18.97
N ARG A 85 -4.30 -26.38 -18.16
CA ARG A 85 -5.63 -26.80 -18.61
C ARG A 85 -6.50 -25.57 -18.90
N ARG A 86 -7.00 -25.45 -20.13
CA ARG A 86 -7.94 -24.39 -20.53
C ARG A 86 -9.20 -24.47 -19.66
N LYS A 87 -9.45 -23.43 -18.86
CA LYS A 87 -10.62 -23.34 -17.97
C LYS A 87 -11.74 -22.57 -18.68
N PRO A 88 -12.82 -23.23 -19.13
CA PRO A 88 -13.85 -22.60 -19.97
C PRO A 88 -14.72 -21.55 -19.25
N TRP A 89 -14.62 -21.44 -17.92
CA TRP A 89 -15.35 -20.46 -17.10
C TRP A 89 -14.52 -19.23 -16.71
N LEU A 90 -13.23 -19.19 -17.04
CA LEU A 90 -12.44 -17.97 -16.91
C LEU A 90 -12.68 -17.10 -18.15
N PRO A 91 -13.16 -15.84 -18.01
CA PRO A 91 -13.16 -14.91 -19.13
C PRO A 91 -11.71 -14.76 -19.62
N GLU A 92 -11.50 -14.69 -20.94
CA GLU A 92 -10.20 -14.39 -21.53
C GLU A 92 -9.78 -12.97 -21.13
N LEU A 93 -9.16 -12.85 -19.96
CA LEU A 93 -8.59 -11.61 -19.44
C LEU A 93 -7.11 -11.61 -19.82
N TRP A 94 -6.81 -10.79 -20.81
CA TRP A 94 -5.48 -10.41 -21.27
C TRP A 94 -5.08 -9.08 -20.64
#